data_AF-A0A7W5ALM6-F1
#
_entry.id   AF-A0A7W5ALM6-F1
#
_cell.length_a   1.000
_cell.length_b   1.000
_cell.length_c   1.000
_cell.angle_alpha   90.00
_cell.angle_beta   90.00
_cell.angle_gamma   90.00
#
_symmetry.space_group_name_H-M   'P 1'
#
loop_
_entity.id
_entity.type
_entity.pdbx_description
1 polymer ?
#
loop_
_entity_poly.entity_id
_entity_poly.type
_entity_poly.pdbx_seq_one_letter_code
_entity_poly.pdbx_strand_id
1 'polypeptide(L)'
;MRDLNADELDRLKRSNHQLRLSAVAVVVLMGAVLAVAIASGATQLASFGGPLGVAVGAVLLVPHRRMLTELGLTPAEGKAALRQERLRLKGITALPVRERVQRETLRARAWLITALLSLVVFAVAANYFFGHAGQPVVEGESDGWFTVSLPAGIATLILVPSALGQVVKHRREARDILAAGR
;
A
#
# COMPACT_ATOMS: atom_id res chain seq x y z
N MET A 1 22.38 -7.64 17.57
CA MET A 1 21.84 -8.01 16.25
C MET A 1 22.76 -9.06 15.68
N ARG A 2 22.25 -10.22 15.26
CA ARG A 2 23.08 -11.24 14.61
C ARG A 2 23.45 -10.74 13.22
N ASP A 3 24.74 -10.67 12.93
CA ASP A 3 25.21 -10.30 11.60
C ASP A 3 24.89 -11.44 10.63
N LEU A 4 24.04 -11.12 9.64
CA LEU A 4 23.63 -12.05 8.60
C LEU A 4 24.74 -12.16 7.56
N ASN A 5 25.08 -13.39 7.17
CA ASN A 5 26.08 -13.61 6.14
C ASN A 5 25.57 -13.12 4.76
N ALA A 6 26.48 -12.78 3.85
CA ALA A 6 26.15 -12.23 2.53
C ALA A 6 25.20 -13.16 1.74
N ASP A 7 25.37 -14.48 1.86
CA ASP A 7 24.54 -15.49 1.20
C ASP A 7 23.12 -15.58 1.79
N GLU A 8 22.99 -15.44 3.12
CA GLU A 8 21.69 -15.42 3.80
C GLU A 8 20.89 -14.17 3.43
N LEU A 9 21.58 -13.03 3.32
CA LEU A 9 21.01 -11.77 2.89
C LEU A 9 20.55 -11.81 1.42
N ASP A 10 21.30 -12.46 0.55
CA ASP A 10 20.95 -12.58 -0.88
C ASP A 10 19.76 -13.54 -1.08
N ARG A 11 19.70 -14.64 -0.33
CA ARG A 11 18.49 -15.50 -0.27
C ARG A 11 17.27 -14.71 0.20
N LEU A 12 17.40 -13.94 1.28
CA LEU A 12 16.32 -13.12 1.82
C LEU A 12 15.84 -12.06 0.81
N LYS A 13 16.76 -11.45 0.06
CA LYS A 13 16.44 -10.50 -1.04
C LYS A 13 15.64 -11.18 -2.15
N ARG A 14 16.07 -12.34 -2.65
CA ARG A 14 15.38 -13.07 -3.73
C ARG A 14 13.98 -13.49 -3.33
N SER A 15 13.83 -14.03 -2.13
CA SER A 15 12.52 -14.43 -1.61
C SER A 15 11.57 -13.25 -1.44
N ASN A 16 12.04 -12.13 -0.87
CA ASN A 16 11.22 -10.92 -0.75
C ASN A 16 10.87 -10.31 -2.12
N HIS A 17 11.77 -10.41 -3.10
CA HIS A 17 11.48 -9.99 -4.47
C HIS A 17 10.40 -10.88 -5.10
N GLN A 18 10.50 -12.20 -4.96
CA GLN A 18 9.49 -13.14 -5.46
C GLN A 18 8.13 -12.91 -4.79
N LEU A 19 8.11 -12.68 -3.48
CA LEU A 19 6.87 -12.39 -2.74
C LEU A 19 6.21 -11.10 -3.18
N ARG A 20 7.01 -10.06 -3.47
CA ARG A 20 6.49 -8.80 -4.00
C ARG A 20 5.94 -8.99 -5.41
N LEU A 21 6.61 -9.77 -6.24
CA LEU A 21 6.17 -10.00 -7.61
C LEU A 21 4.86 -10.79 -7.64
N SER A 22 4.75 -11.83 -6.81
CA SER A 22 3.53 -12.62 -6.70
C SER A 22 2.39 -11.82 -6.06
N ALA A 23 2.66 -11.00 -5.03
CA ALA A 23 1.66 -10.10 -4.47
C ALA A 23 1.16 -9.07 -5.49
N VAL A 24 2.06 -8.47 -6.28
CA VAL A 24 1.67 -7.53 -7.34
C VAL A 24 0.86 -8.24 -8.43
N ALA A 25 1.30 -9.41 -8.88
CA ALA A 25 0.57 -10.20 -9.89
C ALA A 25 -0.84 -10.56 -9.41
N VAL A 26 -1.00 -10.97 -8.16
CA VAL A 26 -2.31 -11.22 -7.54
C VAL A 26 -3.18 -9.97 -7.53
N VAL A 27 -2.64 -8.83 -7.10
CA VAL A 27 -3.41 -7.57 -7.02
C VAL A 27 -3.86 -7.14 -8.42
N VAL A 28 -2.98 -7.24 -9.42
CA VAL A 28 -3.31 -6.93 -10.82
C VAL A 28 -4.38 -7.89 -11.35
N LEU A 29 -4.25 -9.19 -11.09
CA LEU A 29 -5.22 -10.20 -11.49
C LEU A 29 -6.59 -9.95 -10.84
N MET A 30 -6.63 -9.68 -9.53
CA MET A 30 -7.88 -9.35 -8.84
C MET A 30 -8.49 -8.06 -9.38
N GLY A 31 -7.68 -7.03 -9.65
CA GLY A 31 -8.15 -5.80 -10.27
C GLY A 31 -8.76 -6.03 -11.67
N ALA A 32 -8.14 -6.88 -12.49
CA ALA A 32 -8.66 -7.25 -13.81
C ALA A 32 -9.97 -8.04 -13.70
N VAL A 33 -10.05 -9.01 -12.78
CA VAL A 33 -11.29 -9.78 -12.53
C VAL A 33 -12.42 -8.85 -12.04
N LEU A 34 -12.10 -7.89 -11.16
CA LEU A 34 -13.07 -6.90 -10.69
C LEU A 34 -13.56 -6.00 -11.84
N ALA A 35 -12.64 -5.56 -12.71
CA ALA A 35 -12.99 -4.73 -13.87
C ALA A 35 -13.91 -5.49 -14.85
N VAL A 36 -13.61 -6.77 -15.12
CA VAL A 36 -14.47 -7.63 -15.95
C VAL A 36 -15.83 -7.86 -15.30
N ALA A 37 -15.88 -8.09 -13.99
CA ALA A 37 -17.14 -8.29 -13.25
C ALA A 37 -18.02 -7.05 -13.22
N ILE A 38 -17.42 -5.85 -13.12
CA ILE A 38 -18.14 -4.57 -13.22
C ILE A 38 -18.67 -4.38 -14.64
N ALA A 39 -17.83 -4.65 -15.66
CA ALA A 39 -18.22 -4.53 -17.06
C ALA A 39 -19.34 -5.51 -17.46
N SER A 40 -19.43 -6.67 -16.82
CA SER A 40 -20.47 -7.68 -17.08
C SER A 40 -21.73 -7.52 -16.21
N GLY A 41 -21.80 -6.51 -15.33
CA GLY A 41 -22.96 -6.27 -14.46
C GLY A 41 -23.14 -7.31 -13.33
N ALA A 42 -22.12 -8.13 -13.06
CA ALA A 42 -22.17 -9.17 -12.06
C ALA A 42 -22.01 -8.60 -10.64
N THR A 43 -23.11 -8.12 -10.05
CA THR A 43 -23.15 -7.53 -8.69
C THR A 43 -22.87 -8.54 -7.56
N GLN A 44 -22.93 -9.85 -7.83
CA GLN A 44 -22.74 -10.91 -6.82
C GLN A 44 -21.28 -11.14 -6.41
N LEU A 45 -20.29 -10.64 -7.16
CA LEU A 45 -18.87 -10.80 -6.82
C LEU A 45 -18.37 -9.78 -5.78
N ALA A 46 -19.06 -8.66 -5.60
CA ALA A 46 -18.67 -7.59 -4.68
C ALA A 46 -18.69 -8.05 -3.20
N SER A 47 -19.56 -9.00 -2.85
CA SER A 47 -19.72 -9.53 -1.49
C SER A 47 -18.65 -10.55 -1.07
N PHE A 48 -17.90 -11.11 -2.02
CA PHE A 48 -16.83 -12.10 -1.74
C PHE A 48 -15.41 -11.51 -1.72
N GLY A 49 -15.24 -10.22 -2.00
CA GLY A 49 -13.93 -9.58 -2.14
C GLY A 49 -13.09 -9.56 -0.85
N GLY A 50 -13.71 -9.36 0.31
CA GLY A 50 -13.03 -9.32 1.62
C GLY A 50 -12.39 -10.67 2.02
N PRO A 51 -13.15 -11.78 2.06
CA PRO A 51 -12.62 -13.09 2.42
C PRO A 51 -11.55 -13.62 1.45
N LEU A 52 -11.73 -13.42 0.14
CA LEU A 52 -10.75 -13.81 -0.88
C LEU A 52 -9.43 -13.03 -0.74
N GLY A 53 -9.49 -11.72 -0.47
CA GLY A 53 -8.30 -10.91 -0.24
C GLY A 53 -7.48 -11.39 0.98
N VAL A 54 -8.15 -11.80 2.05
CA VAL A 54 -7.50 -12.35 3.26
C VAL A 54 -6.88 -13.72 2.98
N ALA A 55 -7.58 -14.61 2.26
CA ALA A 55 -7.08 -15.93 1.92
C ALA A 55 -5.82 -15.87 1.03
N VAL A 56 -5.82 -15.00 0.02
CA VAL A 56 -4.65 -14.85 -0.85
C VAL A 56 -3.48 -14.18 -0.11
N GLY A 57 -3.77 -13.20 0.75
CA GLY A 57 -2.77 -12.59 1.64
C GLY A 57 -2.12 -13.62 2.55
N ALA A 58 -2.89 -14.55 3.11
CA ALA A 58 -2.39 -15.63 3.95
C ALA A 58 -1.47 -16.59 3.19
N VAL A 59 -1.87 -17.05 2.00
CA VAL A 59 -1.07 -17.98 1.17
C VAL A 59 0.27 -17.38 0.76
N LEU A 60 0.31 -16.08 0.45
CA LEU A 60 1.55 -15.37 0.13
C LEU A 60 2.48 -15.19 1.35
N LEU A 61 1.94 -15.15 2.56
CA LEU A 61 2.72 -14.97 3.79
C LEU A 61 3.37 -16.26 4.30
N VAL A 62 2.85 -17.44 3.95
CA VAL A 62 3.36 -18.74 4.43
C VAL A 62 4.82 -19.01 4.02
N PRO A 63 5.23 -18.85 2.74
CA PRO A 63 6.60 -19.10 2.31
C PRO A 63 7.61 -18.16 2.99
N HIS A 64 7.23 -16.89 3.16
CA HIS A 64 8.06 -15.91 3.83
C HIS A 64 8.26 -16.25 5.31
N ARG A 65 7.21 -16.74 5.99
CA ARG A 65 7.31 -17.15 7.39
C ARG A 65 8.21 -18.36 7.54
N ARG A 66 8.05 -19.39 6.69
CA ARG A 66 8.92 -20.57 6.71
C ARG A 66 10.39 -20.20 6.51
N MET A 67 10.68 -19.33 5.56
CA MET A 67 12.04 -18.90 5.30
C MET A 67 12.66 -18.10 6.46
N LEU A 68 11.87 -17.23 7.13
CA LEU A 68 12.33 -16.53 8.33
C LEU A 68 12.64 -17.53 9.46
N THR A 69 11.80 -18.55 9.64
CA THR A 69 12.01 -19.61 10.63
C THR A 69 13.24 -20.46 10.31
N GLU A 70 13.46 -20.80 9.03
CA GLU A 70 14.66 -21.53 8.58
C GLU A 70 15.96 -20.74 8.82
N LEU A 71 15.89 -19.41 8.73
CA LEU A 71 17.00 -18.52 9.03
C LEU A 71 17.13 -18.21 10.54
N GLY A 72 16.26 -18.76 11.38
CA GLY A 72 16.22 -18.48 12.82
C GLY A 72 15.95 -17.00 13.14
N LEU A 73 15.33 -16.27 12.22
CA LEU A 73 15.05 -14.84 12.35
C LEU A 73 13.60 -14.60 12.73
N THR A 74 13.37 -13.67 13.65
CA THR A 74 12.03 -13.14 13.85
C THR A 74 11.60 -12.26 12.65
N PRO A 75 10.29 -12.12 12.39
CA PRO A 75 9.79 -11.21 11.35
C PRO A 75 10.27 -9.76 11.52
N ALA A 76 10.49 -9.33 12.75
CA ALA A 76 11.02 -8.01 13.07
C ALA A 76 12.49 -7.87 12.65
N GLU A 77 13.32 -8.87 12.96
CA GLU A 77 14.75 -8.88 12.62
C GLU A 77 14.99 -8.99 11.12
N GLY A 78 14.27 -9.86 10.42
CA GLY A 78 14.38 -9.96 8.95
C GLY A 78 14.00 -8.66 8.25
N LYS A 79 12.99 -7.95 8.76
CA LYS A 79 12.60 -6.64 8.24
C LYS A 79 13.65 -5.56 8.55
N ALA A 80 14.28 -5.60 9.71
CA ALA A 80 15.36 -4.69 10.10
C ALA A 80 16.60 -4.90 9.21
N ALA A 81 17.03 -6.14 8.99
CA ALA A 81 18.16 -6.49 8.14
C ALA A 81 17.95 -6.04 6.68
N LEU A 82 16.78 -6.32 6.10
CA LEU A 82 16.43 -5.85 4.75
C LEU A 82 16.40 -4.32 4.65
N ARG A 83 15.98 -3.64 5.73
CA ARG A 83 15.94 -2.18 5.77
C ARG A 83 17.35 -1.60 5.80
N GLN A 84 18.23 -2.14 6.64
CA GLN A 84 19.63 -1.73 6.76
C GLN A 84 20.37 -1.92 5.43
N GLU A 85 20.17 -3.05 4.77
CA GLU A 85 20.79 -3.34 3.48
C GLU A 85 20.23 -2.48 2.35
N ARG A 86 18.93 -2.19 2.33
CA ARG A 86 18.35 -1.21 1.39
C ARG A 86 18.89 0.20 1.61
N LEU A 87 19.14 0.59 2.85
CA LEU A 87 19.73 1.89 3.17
C LEU A 87 21.18 1.96 2.71
N ARG A 88 21.93 0.86 2.84
CA ARG A 88 23.29 0.69 2.30
C ARG A 88 23.31 0.79 0.77
N LEU A 89 22.47 0.02 0.08
CA LEU A 89 22.39 0.01 -1.40
C LEU A 89 21.92 1.34 -2.00
N LYS A 90 21.04 2.07 -1.30
CA LYS A 90 20.60 3.40 -1.76
C LYS A 90 21.62 4.51 -1.45
N GLY A 91 22.77 4.17 -0.86
CA GLY A 91 23.78 5.14 -0.42
C GLY A 91 23.27 6.11 0.64
N ILE A 92 22.11 5.83 1.26
CA ILE A 92 21.45 6.78 2.17
C ILE A 92 22.25 6.92 3.47
N THR A 93 22.93 5.87 3.89
CA THR A 93 23.84 5.89 5.05
C THR A 93 25.04 6.82 4.82
N ALA A 94 25.48 7.00 3.56
CA ALA A 94 26.57 7.90 3.18
C ALA A 94 26.13 9.37 3.03
N LEU A 95 24.83 9.66 2.96
CA LEU A 95 24.33 11.03 2.82
C LEU A 95 24.43 11.80 4.15
N PRO A 96 24.73 13.11 4.11
CA PRO A 96 24.69 13.95 5.30
C PRO A 96 23.30 13.94 5.95
N VAL A 97 23.26 14.05 7.28
CA VAL A 97 22.03 14.02 8.08
C VAL A 97 20.97 14.99 7.55
N ARG A 98 21.37 16.19 7.12
CA ARG A 98 20.47 17.21 6.55
C ARG A 98 19.73 16.74 5.30
N GLU A 99 20.42 16.07 4.38
CA GLU A 99 19.81 15.58 3.13
C GLU A 99 18.86 14.41 3.37
N ARG A 100 19.19 13.54 4.34
CA ARG A 100 18.27 12.46 4.76
C ARG A 100 16.95 13.02 5.29
N VAL A 101 17.04 14.04 6.15
CA VAL A 101 15.86 14.71 6.73
C VAL A 101 15.06 15.43 5.64
N GLN A 102 15.72 16.10 4.70
CA GLN A 102 15.03 16.73 3.56
C GLN A 102 14.28 15.70 2.70
N ARG A 103 14.88 14.55 2.40
CA ARG A 103 14.20 13.50 1.63
C ARG A 103 12.97 12.96 2.35
N GLU A 104 13.06 12.69 3.64
CA GLU A 104 11.91 12.16 4.41
C GLU A 104 10.81 13.22 4.58
N THR A 105 11.16 14.50 4.74
CA THR A 105 10.18 15.58 4.77
C THR A 105 9.49 15.81 3.42
N LEU A 106 10.22 15.71 2.29
CA LEU A 106 9.64 15.76 0.95
C LEU A 106 8.66 14.60 0.71
N ARG A 107 9.01 13.38 1.12
CA ARG A 107 8.09 12.23 1.06
C ARG A 107 6.84 12.43 1.89
N ALA A 108 6.99 12.95 3.12
CA ALA A 108 5.85 13.28 3.96
C ALA A 108 4.95 14.33 3.28
N ARG A 109 5.52 15.33 2.61
CA ARG A 109 4.74 16.33 1.84
C ARG A 109 4.04 15.70 0.63
N ALA A 110 4.71 14.84 -0.12
CA ALA A 110 4.11 14.14 -1.26
C ALA A 110 2.88 13.32 -0.82
N TRP A 111 3.01 12.53 0.26
CA TRP A 111 1.89 11.77 0.81
C TRP A 111 0.76 12.65 1.35
N LEU A 112 1.09 13.82 1.94
CA LEU A 112 0.10 14.80 2.37
C LEU A 112 -0.70 15.33 1.18
N ILE A 113 -0.01 15.68 0.08
CA ILE A 113 -0.66 16.14 -1.16
C ILE A 113 -1.58 15.05 -1.71
N THR A 114 -1.14 13.79 -1.74
CA THR A 114 -1.98 12.66 -2.17
C THR A 114 -3.23 12.52 -1.31
N ALA A 115 -3.10 12.64 0.01
CA ALA A 115 -4.23 12.58 0.94
C ALA A 115 -5.22 13.74 0.69
N LEU A 116 -4.72 14.96 0.49
CA LEU A 116 -5.54 16.13 0.19
C LEU A 116 -6.29 15.97 -1.14
N LEU A 117 -5.60 15.54 -2.20
CA LEU A 117 -6.25 15.29 -3.50
C LEU A 117 -7.33 14.21 -3.38
N SER A 118 -7.07 13.16 -2.61
CA SER A 118 -8.04 12.08 -2.38
C SER A 118 -9.26 12.58 -1.60
N LEU A 119 -9.09 13.51 -0.66
CA LEU A 119 -10.18 14.15 0.06
C LEU A 119 -11.05 15.01 -0.87
N VAL A 120 -10.44 15.73 -1.82
CA VAL A 120 -11.18 16.51 -2.83
C VAL A 120 -12.01 15.56 -3.71
N VAL A 121 -11.41 14.48 -4.20
CA VAL A 121 -12.12 13.45 -4.99
C VAL A 121 -13.28 12.85 -4.19
N PHE A 122 -13.05 12.55 -2.91
CA PHE A 122 -14.10 12.06 -2.02
C PHE A 122 -15.26 13.06 -1.91
N ALA A 123 -14.98 14.35 -1.68
CA ALA A 123 -16.00 15.37 -1.54
C ALA A 123 -16.84 15.51 -2.81
N VAL A 124 -16.21 15.52 -3.99
CA VAL A 124 -16.90 15.59 -5.29
C VAL A 124 -17.76 14.34 -5.51
N ALA A 125 -17.20 13.15 -5.29
CA ALA A 125 -17.90 11.89 -5.48
C ALA A 125 -19.08 11.73 -4.49
N ALA A 126 -18.87 12.07 -3.22
CA ALA A 126 -19.91 12.03 -2.20
C ALA A 126 -21.04 13.02 -2.51
N ASN A 127 -20.71 14.27 -2.88
CA ASN A 127 -21.72 15.26 -3.24
C ASN A 127 -22.57 14.79 -4.44
N TYR A 128 -21.93 14.21 -5.45
CA TYR A 128 -22.64 13.65 -6.60
C TYR A 128 -23.55 12.48 -6.19
N PHE A 129 -22.97 11.50 -5.48
CA PHE A 129 -23.67 10.28 -5.08
C PHE A 129 -24.88 10.60 -4.20
N PHE A 130 -24.71 11.39 -3.14
CA PHE A 130 -25.80 11.76 -2.24
C PHE A 130 -26.83 12.70 -2.90
N GLY A 131 -26.42 13.52 -3.88
CA GLY A 131 -27.34 14.37 -4.63
C GLY A 131 -28.29 13.59 -5.57
N HIS A 132 -27.85 12.44 -6.06
CA HIS A 132 -28.63 11.58 -6.97
C HIS A 132 -29.18 10.32 -6.29
N ALA A 133 -28.81 10.08 -5.03
CA ALA A 133 -29.34 8.97 -4.24
C ALA A 133 -30.85 9.13 -4.04
N GLY A 134 -31.63 8.16 -4.55
CA GLY A 134 -33.09 8.14 -4.42
C GLY A 134 -33.86 8.75 -5.59
N GLN A 135 -33.18 9.22 -6.64
CA GLN A 135 -33.85 9.59 -7.89
C GLN A 135 -34.30 8.31 -8.63
N PRO A 136 -35.52 8.29 -9.21
CA PRO A 136 -35.96 7.17 -10.01
C PRO A 136 -35.09 7.09 -11.27
N VAL A 137 -34.37 5.98 -11.42
CA VAL A 137 -33.56 5.72 -12.63
C VAL A 137 -34.52 5.38 -13.77
N VAL A 138 -34.46 6.17 -14.85
CA VAL A 138 -35.20 5.87 -16.08
C VAL A 138 -34.60 4.60 -16.70
N GLU A 139 -35.41 3.57 -16.90
CA GLU A 139 -34.96 2.31 -17.51
C GLU A 139 -34.32 2.58 -18.88
N GLY A 140 -33.03 2.25 -19.02
CA GLY A 140 -32.27 2.36 -20.27
C GLY A 140 -31.16 3.40 -20.28
N GLU A 141 -31.10 4.32 -19.31
CA GLU A 141 -30.06 5.35 -19.23
C GLU A 141 -29.16 5.10 -18.00
N SER A 142 -27.91 4.68 -18.25
CA SER A 142 -26.93 4.48 -17.17
C SER A 142 -26.17 5.78 -16.91
N ASP A 143 -26.34 6.34 -15.71
CA ASP A 143 -25.49 7.44 -15.27
C ASP A 143 -24.10 6.91 -14.92
N GLY A 144 -23.17 7.10 -15.86
CA GLY A 144 -21.77 6.73 -15.70
C GLY A 144 -21.11 7.41 -14.49
N TRP A 145 -21.52 8.64 -14.14
CA TRP A 145 -20.98 9.34 -12.98
C TRP A 145 -21.45 8.75 -11.66
N PHE A 146 -22.72 8.31 -11.58
CA PHE A 146 -23.21 7.60 -10.40
C PHE A 146 -22.42 6.30 -10.18
N THR A 147 -22.20 5.55 -11.26
CA THR A 147 -21.45 4.28 -11.24
C THR A 147 -19.99 4.46 -10.80
N VAL A 148 -19.35 5.57 -11.17
CA VAL A 148 -17.96 5.88 -10.81
C VAL A 148 -17.84 6.50 -9.42
N SER A 149 -18.84 7.27 -8.97
CA SER A 149 -18.81 8.02 -7.71
C SER A 149 -18.70 7.13 -6.47
N LEU A 150 -19.44 6.02 -6.43
CA LEU A 150 -19.41 5.07 -5.31
C LEU A 150 -18.02 4.41 -5.12
N PRO A 151 -17.42 3.74 -6.11
CA PRO A 151 -16.10 3.14 -5.96
C PRO A 151 -15.00 4.17 -5.74
N ALA A 152 -15.09 5.37 -6.34
CA ALA A 152 -14.16 6.47 -6.06
C ALA A 152 -14.25 6.95 -4.61
N GLY A 153 -15.45 7.07 -4.06
CA GLY A 153 -15.69 7.39 -2.65
C GLY A 153 -15.11 6.33 -1.70
N ILE A 154 -15.33 5.04 -1.99
CA ILE A 154 -14.77 3.95 -1.17
C ILE A 154 -13.24 3.91 -1.25
N ALA A 155 -12.67 4.06 -2.45
CA ALA A 155 -11.23 4.05 -2.64
C ALA A 155 -10.54 5.17 -1.85
N THR A 156 -11.13 6.36 -1.84
CA THR A 156 -10.60 7.52 -1.10
C THR A 156 -10.69 7.34 0.41
N LEU A 157 -11.75 6.69 0.93
CA LEU A 157 -11.84 6.33 2.36
C LEU A 157 -10.73 5.37 2.83
N ILE A 158 -10.22 4.51 1.94
CA ILE A 158 -9.09 3.63 2.24
C ILE A 158 -7.76 4.38 2.07
N LEU A 159 -7.65 5.19 1.02
CA LEU A 159 -6.41 5.83 0.63
C LEU A 159 -6.01 6.99 1.54
N VAL A 160 -6.97 7.78 2.04
CA VAL A 160 -6.71 8.93 2.93
C VAL A 160 -6.07 8.51 4.26
N PRO A 161 -6.63 7.57 5.06
CA PRO A 161 -5.98 7.11 6.29
C PRO A 161 -4.62 6.47 6.04
N SER A 162 -4.49 5.72 4.95
CA SER A 162 -3.23 5.09 4.54
C SER A 162 -2.15 6.13 4.24
N ALA A 163 -2.48 7.16 3.46
CA ALA A 163 -1.58 8.25 3.13
C ALA A 163 -1.20 9.06 4.37
N LEU A 164 -2.15 9.40 5.25
CA LEU A 164 -1.88 10.07 6.52
C LEU A 164 -0.96 9.25 7.43
N GLY A 165 -1.14 7.93 7.48
CA GLY A 165 -0.23 7.02 8.18
C GLY A 165 1.21 7.11 7.65
N GLN A 166 1.40 7.21 6.33
CA GLN A 166 2.73 7.43 5.75
C GLN A 166 3.30 8.81 6.11
N VAL A 167 2.48 9.86 6.14
CA VAL A 167 2.91 11.21 6.57
C VAL A 167 3.47 11.16 7.99
N VAL A 168 2.72 10.56 8.93
CA VAL A 168 3.13 10.44 10.33
C VAL A 168 4.43 9.64 10.44
N LYS A 169 4.52 8.52 9.74
CA LYS A 169 5.70 7.67 9.72
C LYS A 169 6.94 8.42 9.22
N HIS A 170 6.86 9.07 8.06
CA HIS A 170 8.00 9.80 7.48
C HIS A 170 8.41 11.01 8.35
N ARG A 171 7.44 11.69 8.98
CA ARG A 171 7.75 12.75 9.96
C ARG A 171 8.44 12.21 11.21
N ARG A 172 8.07 11.03 11.69
CA ARG A 172 8.72 10.37 12.84
C ARG A 172 10.15 9.98 12.49
N GLU A 173 10.35 9.32 11.35
CA GLU A 173 11.67 8.94 10.85
C GLU A 173 12.59 10.15 10.67
N ALA A 174 12.08 11.27 10.17
CA ALA A 174 12.84 12.52 10.08
C ALA A 174 13.28 13.05 11.46
N ARG A 175 12.41 12.97 12.48
CA ARG A 175 12.77 13.37 13.86
C ARG A 175 13.80 12.44 14.48
N ASP A 176 13.65 11.13 14.29
CA ASP A 176 14.57 10.14 14.84
C ASP A 176 15.98 10.32 14.24
N ILE A 177 16.07 10.61 12.95
CA ILE A 177 17.34 10.92 12.28
C ILE A 177 17.98 12.21 12.83
N LEU A 178 17.19 13.24 13.13
CA LEU A 178 17.69 14.48 13.75
C LEU A 178 18.18 14.24 15.18
N ALA A 179 17.48 13.41 15.95
CA ALA A 179 17.85 13.07 17.32
C ALA A 179 19.14 12.24 17.38
N ALA A 180 19.34 11.31 16.46
CA ALA A 180 20.54 10.47 16.38
C ALA A 180 21.79 11.20 15.82
N GLY A 181 21.63 12.40 15.26
CA GLY A 181 22.72 13.21 14.73
C GLY A 181 23.19 14.34 15.66
N ARG A 182 22.65 14.42 16.88
CA ARG A 182 23.12 15.30 17.97
C ARG A 182 23.97 14.48 18.93
#